data_AF-A0A0K8J7H9-F1
#
_entry.id   AF-A0A0K8J7H9-F1
#
_cell.length_a   1.000
_cell.length_b   1.000
_cell.length_c   1.000
_cell.angle_alpha   90.00
_cell.angle_beta   90.00
_cell.angle_gamma   90.00
#
_symmetry.space_group_name_H-M   'P 1'
#
loop_
_entity.id
_entity.type
_entity.pdbx_description
1 polymer ?
#
loop_
_entity_poly.entity_id
_entity_poly.type
_entity_poly.pdbx_seq_one_letter_code
_entity_poly.pdbx_strand_id
1 'polypeptide(L)'
;MDNIVLIGMPGAGKSTVGVILAKVLGMNFIDSDLLIQKQEGLLLKDIIEKEGQQGYLAIENQVNRDISVDNTVIATGGSVVYCTEAMEHFRRTSKVVYIKLSYDTIRKRLGNIRQRGVVLSEGQTLYDLYLERCPLYEKYAHIIVDAEGLGIEELMESISLKV
;
A
#
# COMPACT_ATOMS: atom_id res chain seq x y z
N MET A 1 2.55 18.59 -10.65
CA MET A 1 2.07 18.14 -9.34
C MET A 1 2.83 16.89 -8.99
N ASP A 2 3.38 16.82 -7.78
CA ASP A 2 4.13 15.66 -7.32
C ASP A 2 3.18 14.46 -7.14
N ASN A 3 3.71 13.24 -7.30
CA ASN A 3 2.92 12.03 -7.09
C ASN A 3 2.54 11.85 -5.62
N ILE A 4 1.46 11.10 -5.37
CA ILE A 4 1.02 10.72 -4.03
C ILE A 4 1.08 9.20 -3.91
N VAL A 5 1.83 8.68 -2.95
CA VAL A 5 1.93 7.25 -2.70
C VAL A 5 1.20 6.92 -1.40
N LEU A 6 0.20 6.04 -1.47
CA LEU A 6 -0.58 5.59 -0.32
C LEU A 6 -0.01 4.27 0.20
N ILE A 7 0.47 4.29 1.45
CA ILE A 7 0.96 3.11 2.18
C ILE A 7 0.10 2.83 3.41
N GLY A 8 0.20 1.60 3.92
CA GLY A 8 -0.54 1.16 5.10
C GLY A 8 -0.98 -0.30 5.01
N MET A 9 -1.52 -0.81 6.12
CA MET A 9 -1.92 -2.20 6.24
C MET A 9 -2.88 -2.64 5.12
N PRO A 10 -2.86 -3.93 4.72
CA PRO A 10 -3.93 -4.50 3.90
C PRO A 10 -5.30 -4.19 4.54
N GLY A 11 -6.30 -3.82 3.73
CA GLY A 11 -7.62 -3.42 4.24
C GLY A 11 -7.71 -1.98 4.77
N ALA A 12 -6.64 -1.18 4.72
CA ALA A 12 -6.69 0.25 5.09
C ALA A 12 -7.51 1.12 4.12
N GLY A 13 -7.87 0.60 2.93
CA GLY A 13 -8.68 1.32 1.94
C GLY A 13 -7.89 2.08 0.89
N LYS A 14 -6.58 1.83 0.77
CA LYS A 14 -5.63 2.53 -0.13
C LYS A 14 -6.13 2.63 -1.57
N SER A 15 -6.49 1.51 -2.20
CA SER A 15 -6.99 1.51 -3.58
C SER A 15 -8.31 2.25 -3.72
N THR A 16 -9.24 2.05 -2.77
CA THR A 16 -10.56 2.69 -2.79
C THR A 16 -10.45 4.22 -2.66
N VAL A 17 -9.71 4.71 -1.65
CA VAL A 17 -9.53 6.15 -1.47
C VAL A 17 -8.66 6.74 -2.57
N GLY A 18 -7.65 6.01 -3.05
CA GLY A 18 -6.75 6.47 -4.11
C GLY A 18 -7.46 6.76 -5.43
N VAL A 19 -8.44 5.93 -5.83
CA VAL A 19 -9.27 6.18 -7.02
C VAL A 19 -10.06 7.48 -6.89
N ILE A 20 -10.63 7.73 -5.71
CA ILE A 20 -11.46 8.93 -5.46
C ILE A 20 -10.57 10.17 -5.38
N LEU A 21 -9.46 10.08 -4.64
CA LEU A 21 -8.48 11.15 -4.49
C LEU A 21 -7.92 11.56 -5.86
N ALA A 22 -7.57 10.60 -6.72
CA ALA A 22 -7.10 10.88 -8.06
C ALA A 22 -8.14 11.66 -8.89
N LYS A 23 -9.42 11.26 -8.82
CA LYS A 23 -10.50 11.97 -9.52
C LYS A 23 -10.69 13.39 -9.01
N VAL A 24 -10.69 13.58 -7.69
CA VAL A 24 -10.89 14.89 -7.06
C VAL A 24 -9.74 15.85 -7.37
N LEU A 25 -8.51 15.35 -7.37
CA LEU A 25 -7.31 16.15 -7.63
C LEU A 25 -6.97 16.28 -9.14
N GLY A 26 -7.71 15.61 -10.04
CA GLY A 26 -7.38 15.59 -11.47
C GLY A 26 -6.06 14.87 -11.78
N MET A 27 -5.74 13.83 -11.01
CA MET A 27 -4.53 13.00 -11.13
C MET A 27 -4.85 11.65 -11.78
N ASN A 28 -3.82 10.99 -12.28
CA ASN A 28 -3.91 9.58 -12.69
C ASN A 28 -3.96 8.67 -11.45
N PHE A 29 -4.36 7.41 -11.65
CA PHE A 29 -4.36 6.41 -10.59
C PHE A 29 -3.63 5.13 -11.02
N ILE A 30 -2.78 4.61 -10.14
CA ILE A 30 -2.13 3.30 -10.27
C ILE A 30 -2.38 2.50 -8.99
N ASP A 31 -2.72 1.23 -9.16
CA ASP A 31 -2.65 0.22 -8.11
C ASP A 31 -1.46 -0.70 -8.40
N SER A 32 -0.45 -0.71 -7.51
CA SER A 32 0.78 -1.47 -7.74
C SER A 32 0.55 -2.97 -7.77
N ASP A 33 -0.44 -3.48 -7.02
CA ASP A 33 -0.77 -4.90 -6.99
C ASP A 33 -1.36 -5.33 -8.34
N LEU A 34 -2.17 -4.47 -8.97
CA LEU A 34 -2.66 -4.71 -10.34
C LEU A 34 -1.53 -4.60 -11.37
N LEU A 35 -0.59 -3.68 -11.17
CA LEU A 35 0.58 -3.53 -12.04
C LEU A 35 1.45 -4.79 -12.02
N ILE A 36 1.76 -5.32 -10.83
CA ILE A 36 2.52 -6.58 -10.66
C ILE A 36 1.80 -7.73 -11.37
N GLN A 37 0.50 -7.93 -11.11
CA GLN A 37 -0.26 -9.01 -11.74
C GLN A 37 -0.29 -8.90 -13.26
N LYS A 38 -0.37 -7.67 -13.80
CA LYS A 38 -0.34 -7.44 -15.25
C LYS A 38 1.03 -7.77 -15.86
N GLN A 39 2.12 -7.46 -15.17
CA GLN A 39 3.48 -7.75 -15.66
C GLN A 39 3.80 -9.25 -15.58
N GLU A 40 3.41 -9.91 -14.49
CA GLU A 40 3.66 -11.34 -14.28
C GLU A 40 2.66 -12.26 -14.99
N GLY A 41 1.49 -11.73 -15.39
CA GLY A 41 0.41 -12.53 -15.99
C GLY A 41 -0.24 -13.53 -15.02
N LEU A 42 -0.06 -13.34 -13.72
CA LEU A 42 -0.49 -14.23 -12.64
C LEU A 42 -1.18 -13.43 -11.54
N LEU A 43 -2.07 -14.07 -10.77
CA LEU A 43 -2.61 -13.46 -9.56
C LEU A 43 -1.53 -13.42 -8.47
N LEU A 44 -1.62 -12.47 -7.53
CA LEU A 44 -0.62 -12.33 -6.45
C LEU A 44 -0.41 -13.63 -5.67
N LYS A 45 -1.50 -14.35 -5.36
CA LYS A 45 -1.43 -15.65 -4.68
C LYS A 45 -0.62 -16.69 -5.46
N ASP A 46 -0.76 -16.70 -6.79
CA ASP A 46 -0.11 -17.68 -7.66
C ASP A 46 1.37 -17.34 -7.83
N ILE A 47 1.71 -16.03 -7.84
CA ILE A 47 3.10 -15.55 -7.78
C ILE A 47 3.75 -15.99 -6.47
N ILE A 48 3.10 -15.80 -5.33
CA ILE A 48 3.62 -16.19 -4.02
C ILE A 48 3.77 -17.72 -3.92
N GLU A 49 2.81 -18.49 -4.44
CA GLU A 49 2.89 -19.96 -4.47
C GLU A 49 4.05 -20.45 -5.34
N LYS A 50 4.31 -19.79 -6.47
CA LYS A 50 5.35 -20.16 -7.43
C LYS A 50 6.75 -19.71 -7.00
N GLU A 51 6.89 -18.46 -6.59
CA GLU A 51 8.19 -17.80 -6.34
C GLU A 51 8.54 -17.76 -4.84
N GLY A 52 7.60 -18.13 -3.98
CA GLY A 52 7.72 -17.92 -2.53
C GLY A 52 7.60 -16.45 -2.14
N GLN A 53 7.60 -16.20 -0.83
CA GLN A 53 7.45 -14.83 -0.30
C GLN A 53 8.61 -13.91 -0.67
N GLN A 54 9.85 -14.41 -0.60
CA GLN A 54 11.04 -13.63 -0.94
C GLN A 54 11.08 -13.30 -2.44
N GLY A 55 10.69 -14.25 -3.30
CA GLY A 55 10.56 -14.00 -4.73
C GLY A 55 9.51 -12.94 -5.04
N TYR A 56 8.33 -13.04 -4.41
CA TYR A 56 7.31 -11.99 -4.54
C TYR A 56 7.79 -10.62 -4.04
N LEU A 57 8.49 -10.54 -2.90
CA LEU A 57 9.04 -9.27 -2.40
C LEU A 57 10.10 -8.68 -3.33
N ALA A 58 10.91 -9.52 -3.98
CA ALA A 58 11.86 -9.06 -4.98
C ALA A 58 11.14 -8.45 -6.21
N ILE A 59 10.08 -9.11 -6.69
CA ILE A 59 9.22 -8.61 -7.76
C ILE A 59 8.53 -7.30 -7.33
N GLU A 60 7.90 -7.27 -6.15
CA GLU A 60 7.23 -6.07 -5.62
C GLU A 60 8.22 -4.89 -5.53
N ASN A 61 9.43 -5.13 -5.04
CA ASN A 61 10.47 -4.11 -4.94
C ASN A 61 10.88 -3.57 -6.31
N GLN A 62 11.15 -4.46 -7.28
CA GLN A 62 11.52 -4.07 -8.63
C GLN A 62 10.40 -3.27 -9.31
N VAL A 63 9.18 -3.81 -9.34
CA VAL A 63 8.05 -3.20 -10.04
C VAL A 63 7.77 -1.80 -9.48
N ASN A 64 7.72 -1.65 -8.14
CA ASN A 64 7.45 -0.36 -7.52
C ASN A 64 8.60 0.65 -7.71
N ARG A 65 9.86 0.23 -7.63
CA ARG A 65 11.03 1.08 -7.86
C ARG A 65 11.06 1.64 -9.28
N ASP A 66 10.58 0.86 -10.24
CA ASP A 66 10.59 1.21 -11.66
C ASP A 66 9.36 2.04 -12.08
N ILE A 67 8.43 2.34 -11.16
CA ILE A 67 7.31 3.26 -11.43
C ILE A 67 7.83 4.68 -11.63
N SER A 68 7.88 5.13 -12.88
CA SER A 68 8.24 6.50 -13.26
C SER A 68 7.03 7.18 -13.90
N VAL A 69 6.31 7.98 -13.11
CA VAL A 69 5.09 8.68 -13.51
C VAL A 69 5.07 10.09 -12.96
N ASP A 70 4.16 10.92 -13.47
CA ASP A 70 3.89 12.27 -12.98
C ASP A 70 2.40 12.44 -12.68
N ASN A 71 2.07 13.33 -11.76
CA ASN A 71 0.69 13.69 -11.41
C ASN A 71 -0.21 12.46 -11.16
N THR A 72 0.28 11.49 -10.38
CA THR A 72 -0.37 10.20 -10.16
C THR A 72 -0.53 9.86 -8.67
N VAL A 73 -1.69 9.31 -8.30
CA VAL A 73 -1.93 8.63 -7.02
C VAL A 73 -1.61 7.14 -7.17
N ILE A 74 -0.72 6.62 -6.34
CA ILE A 74 -0.24 5.24 -6.36
C ILE A 74 -0.69 4.55 -5.07
N ALA A 75 -1.61 3.59 -5.17
CA ALA A 75 -1.95 2.69 -4.07
C ALA A 75 -1.02 1.49 -4.10
N THR A 76 -0.32 1.22 -2.99
CA THR A 76 0.66 0.14 -2.94
C THR A 76 0.11 -1.15 -2.32
N GLY A 77 0.81 -2.25 -2.55
CA GLY A 77 0.71 -3.45 -1.72
C GLY A 77 1.01 -3.17 -0.25
N GLY A 78 0.49 -4.01 0.65
CA GLY A 78 0.76 -3.87 2.08
C GLY A 78 2.20 -4.19 2.47
N SER A 79 2.89 -5.02 1.68
CA SER A 79 4.27 -5.47 1.92
C SER A 79 5.34 -4.56 1.34
N VAL A 80 4.95 -3.54 0.56
CA VAL A 80 5.88 -2.57 -0.05
C VAL A 80 6.87 -1.97 0.94
N VAL A 81 6.54 -1.87 2.23
CA VAL A 81 7.44 -1.33 3.26
C VAL A 81 8.66 -2.20 3.55
N TYR A 82 8.68 -3.46 3.13
CA TYR A 82 9.88 -4.29 3.15
C TYR A 82 10.80 -4.00 1.94
N CYS A 83 10.25 -3.39 0.89
CA CYS A 83 10.93 -3.12 -0.36
C CYS A 83 11.72 -1.81 -0.26
N THR A 84 12.95 -1.88 0.24
CA THR A 84 13.75 -0.68 0.54
C THR A 84 13.99 0.20 -0.70
N GLU A 85 14.32 -0.38 -1.85
CA GLU A 85 14.58 0.41 -3.07
C GLU A 85 13.32 1.13 -3.57
N ALA A 86 12.17 0.44 -3.55
CA ALA A 86 10.88 1.02 -3.87
C ALA A 86 10.51 2.17 -2.93
N MET A 87 10.68 1.98 -1.62
CA MET A 87 10.34 3.02 -0.64
C MET A 87 11.26 4.25 -0.72
N GLU A 88 12.56 4.05 -0.94
CA GLU A 88 13.49 5.16 -1.16
C GLU A 88 13.20 5.89 -2.49
N HIS A 89 12.83 5.15 -3.53
CA HIS A 89 12.34 5.74 -4.79
C HIS A 89 11.12 6.64 -4.51
N PHE A 90 10.07 6.10 -3.88
CA PHE A 90 8.84 6.83 -3.62
C PHE A 90 9.07 8.05 -2.73
N ARG A 91 9.93 7.96 -1.72
CA ARG A 91 10.27 9.11 -0.88
C ARG A 91 10.95 10.23 -1.66
N ARG A 92 11.75 9.89 -2.68
CA ARG A 92 12.44 10.88 -3.51
C ARG A 92 11.52 11.51 -4.57
N THR A 93 10.53 10.78 -5.07
CA THR A 93 9.71 11.19 -6.23
C THR A 93 8.27 11.56 -5.90
N SER A 94 7.83 11.35 -4.66
CA SER A 94 6.41 11.42 -4.28
C SER A 94 6.19 11.88 -2.83
N LYS A 95 4.98 12.34 -2.52
CA LYS A 95 4.48 12.46 -1.15
C LYS A 95 3.98 11.10 -0.67
N VAL A 96 4.64 10.50 0.32
CA VAL A 96 4.27 9.21 0.89
C VAL A 96 3.31 9.42 2.06
N VAL A 97 2.08 8.96 1.91
CA VAL A 97 0.99 9.10 2.88
C VAL A 97 0.69 7.75 3.50
N TYR A 98 0.89 7.64 4.82
CA TYR A 98 0.49 6.48 5.59
C TYR A 98 -0.95 6.64 6.10
N ILE A 99 -1.83 5.74 5.68
CA ILE A 99 -3.19 5.60 6.23
C ILE A 99 -3.13 4.70 7.47
N LYS A 100 -3.15 5.33 8.64
CA LYS A 100 -3.03 4.67 9.95
C LYS A 100 -4.42 4.27 10.47
N LEU A 101 -4.53 3.02 10.90
CA LEU A 101 -5.71 2.44 11.51
C LEU A 101 -5.29 1.53 12.67
N SER A 102 -6.14 1.38 13.68
CA SER A 102 -5.92 0.42 14.75
C SER A 102 -5.93 -1.03 14.24
N TYR A 103 -5.26 -1.92 14.99
CA TYR A 103 -5.32 -3.36 14.74
C TYR A 103 -6.77 -3.87 14.72
N ASP A 104 -7.62 -3.39 15.63
CA ASP A 104 -9.01 -3.84 15.70
C ASP A 104 -9.81 -3.49 14.45
N THR A 105 -9.61 -2.29 13.90
CA THR A 105 -10.27 -1.88 12.66
C THR A 105 -9.72 -2.65 11.45
N ILE A 106 -8.40 -2.85 11.37
CA ILE A 106 -7.79 -3.67 10.33
C ILE A 106 -8.30 -5.12 10.38
N ARG A 107 -8.35 -5.73 11.57
CA ARG A 107 -8.86 -7.08 11.80
C ARG A 107 -10.32 -7.24 11.35
N LYS A 108 -11.18 -6.28 11.67
CA LYS A 108 -12.59 -6.28 11.24
C LYS A 108 -12.74 -6.18 9.71
N ARG A 109 -11.90 -5.36 9.05
CA ARG A 109 -11.97 -5.12 7.59
C ARG A 109 -11.37 -6.25 6.75
N LEU A 110 -10.33 -6.92 7.26
CA LEU A 110 -9.60 -7.94 6.49
C LEU A 110 -10.33 -9.27 6.39
N GLY A 111 -11.13 -9.65 7.41
CA GLY A 111 -11.75 -10.97 7.45
C GLY A 111 -10.70 -12.09 7.28
N ASN A 112 -10.82 -12.90 6.23
CA ASN A 112 -9.90 -14.01 5.95
C ASN A 112 -8.67 -13.58 5.12
N ILE A 113 -7.51 -13.46 5.78
CA ILE A 113 -6.26 -12.90 5.23
C ILE A 113 -5.66 -13.73 4.09
N ARG A 114 -5.76 -15.07 4.16
CA ARG A 114 -5.12 -15.96 3.18
C ARG A 114 -5.70 -15.81 1.77
N GLN A 115 -6.98 -15.50 1.65
CA GLN A 115 -7.61 -15.29 0.34
C GLN A 115 -7.16 -14.01 -0.36
N ARG A 116 -6.57 -13.05 0.37
CA ARG A 116 -6.18 -11.75 -0.17
C ARG A 116 -4.71 -11.66 -0.62
N GLY A 117 -3.97 -12.78 -0.64
CA GLY A 117 -2.57 -12.77 -1.10
C GLY A 117 -1.64 -11.94 -0.20
N VAL A 118 -1.93 -11.87 1.11
CA VAL A 118 -1.09 -11.13 2.05
C VAL A 118 0.16 -11.95 2.36
N VAL A 119 1.34 -11.33 2.19
CA VAL A 119 2.62 -11.90 2.61
C VAL A 119 2.64 -12.09 4.14
N LEU A 120 2.72 -13.34 4.57
CA LEU A 120 2.76 -13.77 5.96
C LEU A 120 3.80 -14.88 6.13
N SER A 121 4.76 -14.71 7.03
CA SER A 121 5.67 -15.79 7.39
C SER A 121 4.92 -16.99 8.00
N GLU A 122 5.49 -18.18 7.95
CA GLU A 122 4.87 -19.37 8.53
C GLU A 122 4.61 -19.16 10.04
N GLY A 123 3.37 -19.37 10.47
CA GLY A 123 2.94 -19.15 11.87
C GLY A 123 2.69 -17.69 12.26
N GLN A 124 2.97 -16.70 11.39
CA GLN A 124 2.77 -15.28 11.71
C GLN A 124 1.29 -14.92 11.76
N THR A 125 0.87 -14.24 12.83
CA THR A 125 -0.50 -13.73 12.95
C THR A 125 -0.65 -12.35 12.31
N LEU A 126 -1.89 -11.89 12.13
CA LEU A 126 -2.16 -10.50 11.72
C LEU A 126 -1.60 -9.49 12.73
N TYR A 127 -1.60 -9.84 14.02
CA TYR A 127 -1.13 -8.94 15.07
C TYR A 127 0.39 -8.77 15.00
N ASP A 128 1.12 -9.86 14.80
CA ASP A 128 2.58 -9.83 14.58
C ASP A 128 2.92 -8.99 13.35
N LEU A 129 2.18 -9.19 12.26
CA LEU A 129 2.35 -8.42 11.03
C LEU A 129 2.09 -6.92 11.25
N TYR A 130 1.06 -6.59 12.03
CA TYR A 130 0.72 -5.22 12.37
C TYR A 130 1.85 -4.55 13.17
N LEU A 131 2.34 -5.22 14.21
CA LEU A 131 3.44 -4.72 15.04
C LEU A 131 4.74 -4.54 14.24
N GLU A 132 5.00 -5.41 13.26
CA GLU A 132 6.17 -5.33 12.40
C GLU A 132 6.09 -4.20 11.37
N ARG A 133 4.93 -4.05 10.70
CA ARG A 133 4.78 -3.09 9.59
C ARG A 133 4.51 -1.67 10.04
N CYS A 134 3.83 -1.44 11.17
CA CYS A 134 3.50 -0.09 11.64
C CYS A 134 4.73 0.82 11.79
N PRO A 135 5.81 0.40 12.47
CA PRO A 135 7.04 1.20 12.54
C PRO A 135 7.67 1.47 11.17
N LEU A 136 7.54 0.55 10.21
CA LEU A 136 8.06 0.75 8.86
C LEU A 136 7.21 1.74 8.05
N TYR A 137 5.89 1.70 8.18
CA TYR A 137 5.03 2.73 7.58
C TYR A 137 5.37 4.11 8.15
N GLU A 138 5.55 4.22 9.47
CA GLU A 138 5.92 5.47 10.12
C GLU A 138 7.32 5.95 9.69
N LYS A 139 8.29 5.05 9.54
CA LYS A 139 9.63 5.35 9.02
C LYS A 139 9.57 6.00 7.63
N TYR A 140 8.77 5.46 6.73
CA TYR A 140 8.76 5.91 5.33
C TYR A 140 7.74 7.00 5.01
N ALA A 141 6.78 7.26 5.88
CA ALA A 141 5.79 8.30 5.65
C ALA A 141 6.42 9.71 5.62
N HIS A 142 5.90 10.56 4.74
CA HIS A 142 6.01 12.01 4.87
C HIS A 142 4.83 12.57 5.66
N ILE A 143 3.65 11.95 5.47
CA ILE A 143 2.40 12.34 6.09
C ILE A 143 1.76 11.09 6.71
N ILE A 144 1.31 11.22 7.95
CA ILE A 144 0.51 10.19 8.62
C ILE A 144 -0.91 10.74 8.78
N VAL A 145 -1.89 9.97 8.33
CA VAL A 145 -3.32 10.26 8.49
C VAL A 145 -3.91 9.20 9.40
N ASP A 146 -4.39 9.62 10.56
CA ASP A 146 -5.21 8.77 11.43
C ASP A 146 -6.61 8.66 10.79
N ALA A 147 -6.95 7.46 10.35
CA ALA A 147 -8.18 7.17 9.65
C ALA A 147 -9.23 6.47 10.54
N GLU A 148 -8.99 6.42 11.85
CA GLU A 148 -9.89 5.73 12.78
C GLU A 148 -11.27 6.40 12.81
N GLY A 149 -12.32 5.60 12.65
CA GLY A 149 -13.69 6.09 12.56
C GLY A 149 -14.06 6.83 11.26
N LEU A 150 -13.10 7.13 10.37
CA LEU A 150 -13.37 7.90 9.15
C LEU A 150 -14.06 7.07 8.07
N GLY A 151 -15.05 7.69 7.42
CA GLY A 151 -15.57 7.28 6.13
C GLY A 151 -14.58 7.51 4.99
N ILE A 152 -14.91 7.00 3.80
CA ILE A 152 -14.03 7.14 2.62
C ILE A 152 -13.88 8.61 2.19
N GLU A 153 -14.97 9.38 2.25
CA GLU A 153 -14.97 10.81 1.90
C GLU A 153 -14.12 11.63 2.88
N GLU A 154 -14.33 11.45 4.19
CA GLU A 154 -13.55 12.13 5.24
C GLU A 154 -12.06 11.79 5.18
N LEU A 155 -11.73 10.53 4.88
CA LEU A 155 -10.34 10.11 4.67
C LEU A 155 -9.73 10.78 3.44
N MET A 156 -10.47 10.85 2.33
CA MET A 156 -10.01 11.53 1.11
C MET A 156 -9.75 13.01 1.38
N GLU A 157 -10.68 13.71 2.04
CA GLU A 157 -10.52 15.11 2.44
C GLU A 157 -9.30 15.31 3.34
N SER A 158 -9.14 14.44 4.35
CA SER A 158 -8.01 14.48 5.28
C SER A 158 -6.66 14.32 4.57
N ILE A 159 -6.59 13.50 3.52
CA ILE A 159 -5.39 13.35 2.70
C ILE A 159 -5.20 14.61 1.83
N SER A 160 -6.24 15.04 1.12
CA SER A 160 -6.22 16.19 0.21
C SER A 160 -5.73 17.48 0.88
N LEU A 161 -6.12 17.72 2.13
CA LEU A 161 -5.69 18.90 2.90
C LEU A 161 -4.19 18.90 3.28
N LYS A 162 -3.50 17.77 3.16
CA LYS A 162 -2.11 17.60 3.62
C LYS A 162 -1.10 17.44 2.47
N VAL A 163 -1.57 17.21 1.23
CA VAL A 163 -0.74 16.90 0.06
C VAL A 163 -0.53 18.09 -0.85
#